data_AF-A0A0K9P6N7-F1
#
_entry.id   AF-A0A0K9P6N7-F1
#
_cell.length_a   1.000
_cell.length_b   1.000
_cell.length_c   1.000
_cell.angle_alpha   90.00
_cell.angle_beta   90.00
_cell.angle_gamma   90.00
#
_symmetry.space_group_name_H-M   'P 1'
#
loop_
_entity.id
_entity.type
_entity.pdbx_description
1 polymer ?
#
loop_
_entity_poly.entity_id
_entity_poly.type
_entity_poly.pdbx_seq_one_letter_code
_entity_poly.pdbx_strand_id
1 'polypeptide(L)'
;MRRPMEVEESLQAIIPTAKLGQGYGMTEAGPVLSMCLNFAKFPLPTKSRSCSCVVRNARLKILDTETSVTLPRNQPGEICIRGSQIMKGYLNDPVATLSTIDKEGWLHTGDIGYIDDDDEIFIIDRLKELIKYKGFQVAPAEIEDMLLRHPNVADAAVIPLFGYF
;
A
#
# COMPACT_ATOMS: atom_id res chain seq x y z
N MET A 1 -4.24 -16.19 -11.34
CA MET A 1 -4.85 -15.31 -10.30
C MET A 1 -5.92 -14.48 -11.00
N ARG A 2 -7.18 -14.50 -10.56
CA ARG A 2 -8.25 -13.66 -11.16
C ARG A 2 -7.89 -12.18 -10.98
N ARG A 3 -8.20 -11.33 -11.97
CA ARG A 3 -7.98 -9.89 -11.83
C ARG A 3 -8.84 -9.35 -10.66
N PRO A 4 -8.44 -8.29 -9.95
CA PRO A 4 -9.20 -7.79 -8.79
C PRO A 4 -10.70 -7.56 -9.08
N MET A 5 -11.02 -7.03 -10.27
CA MET A 5 -12.40 -6.86 -10.77
C MET A 5 -13.17 -8.18 -10.84
N GLU A 6 -12.55 -9.22 -11.40
CA GLU A 6 -13.19 -10.53 -11.56
C GLU A 6 -13.47 -11.20 -10.21
N VAL A 7 -12.67 -10.91 -9.18
CA VAL A 7 -12.90 -11.39 -7.81
C VAL A 7 -14.01 -10.61 -7.13
N GLU A 8 -14.01 -9.28 -7.24
CA GLU A 8 -15.05 -8.41 -6.69
C GLU A 8 -16.44 -8.76 -7.26
N GLU A 9 -16.55 -8.88 -8.59
CA GLU A 9 -17.77 -9.32 -9.27
C GLU A 9 -18.19 -10.74 -8.87
N SER A 10 -17.25 -11.68 -8.81
CA SER A 10 -17.54 -13.06 -8.39
C SER A 10 -18.07 -13.12 -6.96
N LEU A 11 -17.47 -12.37 -6.03
CA LEU A 11 -17.85 -12.38 -4.62
C LEU A 11 -19.23 -11.75 -4.43
N GLN A 12 -19.51 -10.65 -5.13
CA GLN A 12 -20.83 -10.02 -5.11
C GLN A 12 -21.93 -10.94 -5.68
N ALA A 13 -21.61 -11.73 -6.71
CA ALA A 13 -22.55 -12.72 -7.25
C ALA A 13 -22.84 -13.87 -6.28
N ILE A 14 -21.84 -14.30 -5.49
CA ILE A 14 -21.99 -15.39 -4.51
C ILE A 14 -22.73 -14.91 -3.25
N ILE A 15 -22.46 -13.68 -2.80
CA ILE A 15 -23.05 -13.10 -1.57
C ILE A 15 -23.68 -11.74 -1.88
N PRO A 16 -24.83 -11.70 -2.58
CA PRO A 16 -25.40 -10.46 -3.11
C PRO A 16 -25.89 -9.48 -2.04
N THR A 17 -26.12 -9.95 -0.81
CA THR A 17 -26.56 -9.11 0.31
C THR A 17 -25.41 -8.52 1.11
N ALA A 18 -24.17 -8.98 0.90
CA ALA A 18 -23.01 -8.43 1.58
C ALA A 18 -22.59 -7.11 0.93
N LYS A 19 -22.14 -6.18 1.76
CA LYS A 19 -21.42 -4.99 1.29
C LYS A 19 -19.96 -5.37 1.08
N LEU A 20 -19.46 -5.14 -0.13
CA LEU A 20 -18.04 -5.26 -0.43
C LEU A 20 -17.36 -3.90 -0.38
N GLY A 21 -16.10 -3.90 0.01
CA GLY A 21 -15.28 -2.71 0.15
C GLY A 21 -13.85 -3.09 0.43
N GLN A 22 -12.91 -2.28 -0.06
CA GLN A 22 -11.49 -2.47 0.18
C GLN A 22 -10.98 -1.44 1.19
N GLY A 23 -9.93 -1.80 1.91
CA GLY A 23 -9.17 -0.91 2.77
C GLY A 23 -7.69 -1.15 2.52
N TYR A 24 -6.88 -0.14 2.81
CA TYR A 24 -5.44 -0.24 2.64
C TYR A 24 -4.73 0.00 3.97
N GLY A 25 -3.73 -0.86 4.19
CA GLY A 25 -2.93 -0.84 5.40
C GLY A 25 -1.51 -1.35 5.15
N MET A 26 -0.59 -0.89 6.01
CA MET A 26 0.78 -1.37 6.15
C MET A 26 1.16 -1.36 7.64
N THR A 27 2.03 -2.27 8.05
CA THR A 27 2.38 -2.46 9.47
C THR A 27 2.80 -1.16 10.16
N GLU A 28 3.66 -0.40 9.50
CA GLU A 28 4.26 0.84 9.98
C GLU A 28 3.23 1.96 10.17
N ALA A 29 2.06 1.88 9.53
CA ALA A 29 0.97 2.85 9.69
C ALA A 29 0.03 2.51 10.86
N GLY A 30 0.32 1.48 11.65
CA GLY A 30 -0.42 1.12 12.85
C GLY A 30 -1.70 0.29 12.77
N PRO A 31 -2.18 -0.35 11.68
CA PRO A 31 -1.69 -0.45 10.30
C PRO A 31 -2.58 0.22 9.24
N VAL A 32 -3.74 0.79 9.60
CA VAL A 32 -4.77 1.21 8.63
C VAL A 32 -4.50 2.63 8.13
N LEU A 33 -4.36 2.81 6.81
CA LEU A 33 -4.28 4.12 6.16
C LEU A 33 -5.64 4.59 5.66
N SER A 34 -6.42 3.67 5.08
CA SER A 34 -7.72 3.98 4.50
C SER A 34 -8.73 2.85 4.71
N MET A 35 -10.01 3.21 4.70
CA MET A 35 -11.10 2.29 4.98
C MET A 35 -12.34 2.63 4.16
N CYS A 36 -13.01 1.58 3.66
CA CYS A 36 -14.23 1.72 2.87
C CYS A 36 -15.34 2.48 3.60
N LEU A 37 -15.71 3.66 3.09
CA LEU A 37 -16.77 4.47 3.69
C LEU A 37 -18.18 3.89 3.46
N ASN A 38 -18.35 2.90 2.58
CA ASN A 38 -19.60 2.13 2.48
C ASN A 38 -19.88 1.28 3.75
N PHE A 39 -18.85 1.07 4.59
CA PHE A 39 -18.99 0.41 5.90
C PHE A 39 -19.32 1.37 7.05
N ALA A 40 -19.38 2.68 6.79
CA ALA A 40 -19.79 3.64 7.80
C ALA A 40 -21.26 3.43 8.22
N LYS A 41 -21.61 3.88 9.44
CA LYS A 41 -23.00 3.87 9.94
C LYS A 41 -23.95 4.59 8.98
N PHE A 42 -23.47 5.68 8.37
CA PHE A 42 -24.10 6.39 7.27
C PHE A 42 -23.20 6.18 6.04
N PRO A 43 -23.51 5.18 5.19
CA PRO A 43 -22.63 4.80 4.09
C PRO A 43 -22.49 5.91 3.06
N LEU A 44 -21.28 6.06 2.53
CA LEU A 44 -21.02 6.91 1.36
C LEU A 44 -20.78 6.04 0.12
N PRO A 45 -21.09 6.56 -1.09
CA PRO A 45 -20.72 5.90 -2.33
C PRO A 45 -19.20 5.67 -2.39
N THR A 46 -18.80 4.53 -2.97
CA THR A 46 -17.39 4.17 -3.19
C THR A 46 -17.23 3.58 -4.58
N LYS A 47 -16.11 3.88 -5.25
CA LYS A 47 -15.80 3.31 -6.56
C LYS A 47 -15.19 1.92 -6.46
N SER A 48 -15.42 1.07 -7.46
CA SER A 48 -14.68 -0.20 -7.57
C SER A 48 -13.18 0.07 -7.72
N ARG A 49 -12.34 -0.84 -7.21
CA ARG A 49 -10.87 -0.75 -7.12
C ARG A 49 -10.31 0.36 -6.22
N SER A 50 -11.15 1.26 -5.73
CA SER A 50 -10.77 2.25 -4.72
C SER A 50 -10.29 1.53 -3.46
N CYS A 51 -9.14 1.96 -2.94
CA CYS A 51 -8.69 1.66 -1.58
C CYS A 51 -9.36 2.60 -0.56
N SER A 52 -10.33 3.39 -1.01
CA SER A 52 -11.19 4.30 -0.23
C SER A 52 -10.46 5.44 0.46
N CYS A 53 -11.13 6.12 1.37
CA CYS A 53 -10.64 7.39 1.93
C CYS A 53 -9.70 7.20 3.11
N VAL A 54 -8.77 8.14 3.27
CA VAL A 54 -7.89 8.21 4.44
C VAL A 54 -8.68 8.17 5.74
N VAL A 55 -8.16 7.47 6.75
CA VAL A 55 -8.78 7.43 8.08
C VAL A 55 -8.87 8.82 8.72
N ARG A 56 -9.93 9.03 9.51
CA ARG A 56 -10.10 10.27 10.29
C ARG A 56 -8.91 10.52 11.22
N ASN A 57 -8.69 11.78 11.58
CA ASN A 57 -7.59 12.22 12.45
C ASN A 57 -6.17 11.91 11.92
N ALA A 58 -6.06 11.53 10.65
CA ALA A 58 -4.80 11.43 9.93
C ALA A 58 -4.79 12.42 8.75
N ARG A 59 -3.60 12.64 8.21
CA ARG A 59 -3.39 13.38 6.96
C ARG A 59 -2.70 12.46 5.98
N LEU A 60 -3.05 12.56 4.70
CA LEU A 60 -2.40 11.84 3.62
C LEU A 60 -2.04 12.83 2.52
N LYS A 61 -0.86 12.66 1.93
CA LYS A 61 -0.40 13.43 0.77
C LYS A 61 0.17 12.48 -0.26
N ILE A 62 0.15 12.90 -1.52
CA ILE A 62 0.85 12.24 -2.61
C ILE A 62 2.11 13.05 -2.90
N LEU A 63 3.28 12.41 -2.88
CA LEU A 63 4.56 13.05 -3.17
C LEU A 63 5.08 12.60 -4.53
N ASP A 64 5.57 13.55 -5.31
CA ASP A 64 6.40 13.26 -6.47
C ASP A 64 7.72 12.61 -6.01
N THR A 65 8.08 11.49 -6.62
CA THR A 65 9.20 10.65 -6.16
C THR A 65 10.57 11.20 -6.52
N GLU A 66 10.64 12.12 -7.47
CA GLU A 66 11.91 12.74 -7.91
C GLU A 66 12.13 14.08 -7.21
N THR A 67 11.07 14.89 -7.10
CA THR A 67 11.15 16.27 -6.62
C THR A 67 10.73 16.42 -5.16
N SER A 68 10.11 15.39 -4.56
CA SER A 68 9.54 15.43 -3.20
C SER A 68 8.46 16.52 -3.01
N VAL A 69 7.88 17.03 -4.10
CA VAL A 69 6.81 18.02 -4.07
C VAL A 69 5.46 17.32 -3.88
N THR A 70 4.55 17.94 -3.12
CA THR A 70 3.18 17.42 -2.98
C THR A 70 2.41 17.61 -4.28
N LEU A 71 1.87 16.51 -4.79
CA LEU A 71 1.09 16.46 -6.01
C LEU A 71 -0.40 16.76 -5.73
N PRO A 72 -1.10 17.39 -6.69
CA PRO A 72 -2.55 17.58 -6.61
C PRO A 72 -3.29 16.25 -6.86
N ARG A 73 -4.62 16.31 -6.80
CA ARG A 73 -5.51 15.18 -7.12
C ARG A 73 -5.23 14.63 -8.52
N ASN A 74 -5.54 13.34 -8.70
CA ASN A 74 -5.41 12.58 -9.94
C ASN A 74 -3.98 12.49 -10.51
N GLN A 75 -2.95 12.85 -9.73
CA GLN A 75 -1.55 12.70 -10.14
C GLN A 75 -0.88 11.58 -9.33
N PRO A 76 -0.31 10.56 -9.99
CA PRO A 76 0.40 9.48 -9.32
C PRO A 76 1.68 9.94 -8.62
N GLY A 77 1.90 9.43 -7.41
CA GLY A 77 3.14 9.59 -6.66
C GLY A 77 3.17 8.69 -5.42
N GLU A 78 4.19 8.85 -4.58
CA GLU A 78 4.29 8.11 -3.32
C GLU A 78 3.17 8.53 -2.35
N ILE A 79 2.44 7.56 -1.82
CA ILE A 79 1.49 7.77 -0.75
C ILE A 79 2.27 8.00 0.55
N CYS A 80 2.03 9.11 1.23
CA CYS A 80 2.60 9.40 2.53
C CYS A 80 1.50 9.71 3.55
N ILE A 81 1.61 9.17 4.76
CA ILE A 81 0.61 9.38 5.82
C ILE A 81 1.23 9.96 7.08
N ARG A 82 0.49 10.83 7.78
CA ARG A 82 0.87 11.35 9.09
C ARG A 82 -0.30 11.33 10.05
N GLY A 83 -0.05 10.84 11.25
CA GLY A 83 -1.01 10.89 12.35
C GLY A 83 -0.47 10.15 13.56
N SER A 84 -1.19 10.21 14.67
CA SER A 84 -0.78 9.60 15.94
C SER A 84 -0.81 8.07 15.92
N GLN A 85 -1.42 7.46 14.90
CA GLN A 85 -1.56 6.02 14.76
C GLN A 85 -0.32 5.32 14.19
N ILE A 86 0.58 6.05 13.51
CA ILE A 86 1.75 5.41 12.88
C ILE A 86 2.71 4.88 13.94
N MET A 87 3.59 3.97 13.54
CA MET A 87 4.59 3.38 14.42
C MET A 87 5.50 4.44 15.05
N LYS A 88 6.11 4.09 16.18
CA LYS A 88 7.18 4.89 16.79
C LYS A 88 8.48 4.87 15.96
N GLY A 89 8.74 3.77 15.26
CA GLY A 89 9.97 3.49 14.52
C GLY A 89 10.35 2.02 14.60
N TYR A 90 11.38 1.64 13.85
CA TYR A 90 11.95 0.30 13.90
C TYR A 90 12.81 0.10 15.15
N LEU A 91 12.71 -1.09 15.75
CA LEU A 91 13.46 -1.44 16.95
C LEU A 91 14.95 -1.53 16.63
N ASN A 92 15.78 -0.78 17.37
CA ASN A 92 17.24 -0.74 17.24
C ASN A 92 17.75 -0.35 15.84
N ASP A 93 16.91 0.26 15.01
CA ASP A 93 17.29 0.71 13.66
C ASP A 93 16.87 2.18 13.43
N PRO A 94 17.66 3.14 13.94
CA PRO A 94 17.37 4.56 13.76
C PRO A 94 17.54 4.99 12.29
N VAL A 95 18.38 4.31 11.51
CA VAL A 95 18.62 4.64 10.09
C VAL A 95 17.40 4.28 9.27
N ALA A 96 16.88 3.05 9.41
CA ALA A 96 15.65 2.65 8.74
C ALA A 96 14.47 3.54 9.18
N THR A 97 14.40 3.89 10.47
CA THR A 97 13.34 4.77 11.00
C THR A 97 13.37 6.14 10.32
N LEU A 98 14.53 6.80 10.27
CA LEU A 98 14.68 8.12 9.67
C LEU A 98 14.54 8.11 8.13
N SER A 99 14.77 6.96 7.49
CA SER A 99 14.51 6.78 6.06
C SER A 99 13.03 6.54 5.72
N THR A 100 12.24 6.11 6.70
CA THR A 100 10.84 5.73 6.52
C THR A 100 9.87 6.77 7.08
N ILE A 101 10.23 7.47 8.16
CA ILE A 101 9.47 8.58 8.73
C ILE A 101 10.32 9.84 8.62
N ASP A 102 9.85 10.82 7.86
CA ASP A 102 10.59 12.06 7.63
C ASP A 102 10.61 12.97 8.88
N LYS A 103 11.38 14.06 8.80
CA LYS A 103 11.54 15.03 9.89
C LYS A 103 10.24 15.78 10.24
N GLU A 104 9.25 15.76 9.35
CA GLU A 104 7.93 16.37 9.55
C GLU A 104 6.89 15.35 10.07
N GLY A 105 7.31 14.10 10.29
CA GLY A 105 6.50 13.01 10.80
C GLY A 105 5.67 12.28 9.75
N TRP A 106 5.96 12.42 8.46
CA TRP A 106 5.30 11.66 7.41
C TRP A 106 5.94 10.29 7.25
N LEU A 107 5.12 9.25 7.34
CA LEU A 107 5.47 7.89 6.97
C LEU A 107 5.41 7.74 5.45
N HIS A 108 6.56 7.43 4.85
CA HIS A 108 6.73 7.08 3.45
C HIS A 108 6.38 5.61 3.23
N THR A 109 5.29 5.36 2.49
CA THR A 109 4.76 3.99 2.34
C THR A 109 5.57 3.16 1.36
N GLY A 110 6.26 3.80 0.40
CA GLY A 110 6.80 3.14 -0.78
C GLY A 110 5.73 2.58 -1.73
N ASP A 111 4.44 2.92 -1.56
CA ASP A 111 3.36 2.55 -2.48
C ASP A 111 3.01 3.76 -3.37
N ILE A 112 2.81 3.52 -4.68
CA ILE A 112 2.44 4.56 -5.66
C ILE A 112 0.93 4.58 -5.85
N GLY A 113 0.36 5.76 -5.73
CA GLY A 113 -1.06 5.97 -5.95
C GLY A 113 -1.42 7.43 -6.18
N TYR A 114 -2.72 7.67 -6.28
CA TYR A 114 -3.29 9.01 -6.39
C TYR A 114 -4.58 9.10 -5.56
N ILE A 115 -5.01 10.33 -5.28
CA ILE A 115 -6.31 10.63 -4.68
C ILE A 115 -7.17 11.26 -5.78
N ASP A 116 -8.38 10.76 -5.99
CA ASP A 116 -9.30 11.34 -6.98
C ASP A 116 -10.06 12.56 -6.45
N ASP A 117 -11.01 13.08 -7.22
CA ASP A 117 -11.81 14.25 -6.86
C ASP A 117 -12.82 14.01 -5.73
N ASP A 118 -13.08 12.75 -5.38
CA ASP A 118 -13.99 12.34 -4.30
C ASP A 118 -13.24 11.84 -3.05
N ASP A 119 -11.94 12.18 -2.91
CA ASP A 119 -11.06 11.75 -1.81
C ASP A 119 -10.82 10.23 -1.73
N GLU A 120 -11.04 9.49 -2.82
CA GLU A 120 -10.76 8.06 -2.88
C GLU A 120 -9.32 7.79 -3.31
N ILE A 121 -8.64 6.90 -2.59
CA ILE A 121 -7.24 6.54 -2.85
C ILE A 121 -7.19 5.35 -3.81
N PHE A 122 -6.36 5.45 -4.84
CA PHE A 122 -6.07 4.37 -5.78
C PHE A 122 -4.60 4.03 -5.75
N ILE A 123 -4.28 2.77 -5.45
CA ILE A 123 -2.92 2.23 -5.51
C ILE A 123 -2.73 1.61 -6.88
N ILE A 124 -1.71 2.05 -7.60
CA ILE A 124 -1.45 1.61 -8.97
C ILE A 124 -0.09 0.95 -9.14
N ASP A 125 0.86 1.19 -8.22
CA ASP A 125 2.18 0.56 -8.25
C ASP A 125 2.84 0.57 -6.86
N ARG A 126 4.08 0.09 -6.76
CA ARG A 126 4.90 0.13 -5.55
C ARG A 126 6.35 0.49 -5.90
N LEU A 127 6.90 1.50 -5.22
CA LEU A 127 8.30 1.92 -5.33
C LEU A 127 9.28 0.85 -4.83
N LYS A 128 8.94 0.17 -3.74
CA LYS A 128 9.79 -0.84 -3.10
C LYS A 128 9.53 -2.22 -3.68
N GLU A 129 10.58 -2.96 -4.00
CA GLU A 129 10.51 -4.35 -4.43
C GLU A 129 10.03 -5.23 -3.25
N LEU A 130 8.72 -5.30 -3.00
CA LEU A 130 8.15 -6.15 -1.96
C LEU A 130 7.03 -6.98 -2.57
N ILE A 131 7.28 -8.29 -2.67
CA ILE A 131 6.37 -9.26 -3.28
C ILE A 131 5.26 -9.57 -2.27
N LYS A 132 4.00 -9.54 -2.71
CA LYS A 132 2.85 -10.02 -1.91
C LYS A 132 2.41 -11.40 -2.39
N TYR A 133 2.67 -12.44 -1.61
CA TYR A 133 2.20 -13.79 -1.89
C TYR A 133 1.08 -14.16 -0.92
N LYS A 134 -0.16 -14.31 -1.43
CA LYS A 134 -1.36 -14.64 -0.61
C LYS A 134 -1.56 -13.72 0.62
N GLY A 135 -1.23 -12.44 0.48
CA GLY A 135 -1.34 -11.44 1.55
C GLY A 135 -0.11 -11.35 2.47
N PHE A 136 0.84 -12.27 2.37
CA PHE A 136 2.11 -12.20 3.10
C PHE A 136 3.13 -11.35 2.34
N GLN A 137 3.92 -10.58 3.08
CA GLN A 137 5.05 -9.84 2.54
C GLN A 137 6.24 -10.78 2.35
N VAL A 138 6.88 -10.71 1.19
CA VAL A 138 8.08 -11.44 0.84
C VAL A 138 9.10 -10.41 0.37
N ALA A 139 10.19 -10.26 1.11
CA ALA A 139 11.28 -9.36 0.76
C ALA A 139 12.22 -10.06 -0.25
N PRO A 140 12.30 -9.59 -1.51
CA PRO A 140 13.26 -10.07 -2.50
C PRO A 140 14.68 -10.11 -1.97
N ALA A 141 15.13 -9.02 -1.34
CA ALA A 141 16.46 -8.91 -0.75
C ALA A 141 16.79 -10.01 0.26
N GLU A 142 15.81 -10.50 1.02
CA GLU A 142 16.02 -11.61 1.96
C GLU A 142 16.29 -12.93 1.20
N ILE A 143 15.53 -13.18 0.14
CA ILE A 143 15.70 -14.36 -0.70
C ILE A 143 16.99 -14.27 -1.52
N GLU A 144 17.30 -13.10 -2.06
CA GLU A 144 18.54 -12.81 -2.79
C GLU A 144 19.76 -13.05 -1.89
N ASP A 145 19.77 -12.51 -0.67
CA ASP A 145 20.86 -12.75 0.29
C ASP A 145 20.99 -14.23 0.64
N MET A 146 19.88 -14.96 0.78
CA MET A 146 19.92 -16.42 0.96
C MET A 146 20.50 -17.15 -0.26
N LEU A 147 20.15 -16.75 -1.48
CA LEU A 147 20.64 -17.35 -2.72
C LEU A 147 22.15 -17.09 -2.91
N LEU A 148 22.60 -15.87 -2.62
CA LEU A 148 24.01 -15.45 -2.73
C LEU A 148 24.95 -16.19 -1.76
N ARG A 149 24.42 -16.80 -0.69
CA ARG A 149 25.20 -17.66 0.21
C ARG A 149 25.54 -19.03 -0.40
N HIS A 150 24.93 -19.41 -1.52
CA HIS A 150 25.18 -20.71 -2.15
C HIS A 150 26.44 -20.66 -3.04
N PRO A 151 27.42 -21.57 -2.87
CA PRO A 151 28.73 -21.48 -3.52
C PRO A 151 28.70 -21.57 -5.06
N ASN A 152 27.60 -22.08 -5.63
CA ASN A 152 27.40 -22.16 -7.09
C ASN A 152 26.57 -21.00 -7.67
N VAL A 153 26.15 -20.02 -6.87
CA VAL A 153 25.38 -18.85 -7.31
C VAL A 153 26.30 -17.65 -7.33
N ALA A 154 26.50 -17.06 -8.52
CA ALA A 154 27.36 -15.90 -8.69
C ALA A 154 26.63 -14.57 -8.41
N ASP A 155 25.33 -14.51 -8.69
CA ASP A 155 24.47 -13.35 -8.47
C ASP A 155 22.99 -13.79 -8.43
N ALA A 156 22.09 -12.99 -7.84
CA ALA A 156 20.67 -13.29 -7.76
C ALA A 156 19.77 -12.04 -7.75
N ALA A 157 18.63 -12.12 -8.43
CA ALA A 157 17.54 -11.14 -8.36
C ALA A 157 16.19 -11.86 -8.27
N VAL A 158 15.29 -11.37 -7.43
CA VAL A 158 13.99 -11.98 -7.14
C VAL A 158 12.87 -11.01 -7.49
N ILE A 159 12.13 -11.33 -8.54
CA ILE A 159 11.06 -10.46 -9.04
C ILE A 159 9.66 -11.09 -8.83
N PRO A 160 8.61 -10.28 -8.70
CA PRO A 160 7.25 -10.81 -8.76
C PRO A 160 6.94 -11.37 -10.16
N LEU A 161 6.39 -12.59 -10.21
CA LEU A 161 5.85 -13.17 -11.44
C LEU A 161 4.34 -12.98 -11.50
N PHE A 162 3.85 -12.36 -12.58
CA PHE A 162 2.43 -12.18 -12.84
C PHE A 162 1.99 -13.06 -14.03
N GLY A 163 1.53 -14.30 -13.77
CA GLY A 163 1.10 -15.24 -14.82
C GLY A 163 0.75 -16.66 -14.32
N TYR A 164 -0.01 -17.42 -15.10
CA TYR A 164 -0.52 -18.77 -14.77
C TYR A 164 0.50 -19.89 -15.06
N PHE A 165 0.60 -20.84 -14.12
CA PHE A 165 0.59 -22.28 -14.43
C PHE A 165 -0.78 -22.82 -13.99
#